data_AF-A0A9E2CZP9-F1
#
_entry.id   AF-A0A9E2CZP9-F1
#
_cell.length_a   1.000
_cell.length_b   1.000
_cell.length_c   1.000
_cell.angle_alpha   90.00
_cell.angle_beta   90.00
_cell.angle_gamma   90.00
#
_symmetry.space_group_name_H-M   'P 1'
#
loop_
_entity.id
_entity.type
_entity.pdbx_description
1 polymer ?
#
loop_
_entity_poly.entity_id
_entity_poly.type
_entity_poly.pdbx_seq_one_letter_code
_entity_poly.pdbx_strand_id
1 'polypeptide(L)' 'MSSGKNQGDAQDKAAFKPITDEAILKVTKEIVVKFIECGRLSPANFDETFEQVYKKVLSTVRS' A
#
# COMPACT_ATOMS: atom_id res chain seq x y z
N MET A 1 16.65 40.06 28.11
CA MET A 1 17.76 39.42 27.36
C MET A 1 18.08 38.14 28.12
N SER A 2 18.04 36.92 27.62
CA SER A 2 17.95 36.40 26.27
C SER A 2 17.15 35.10 26.32
N SER A 3 16.30 34.92 25.30
CA SER A 3 15.62 33.67 24.99
C SER A 3 16.61 32.54 24.78
N GLY A 4 16.28 31.35 25.27
CA GLY A 4 16.92 30.09 24.93
C GLY A 4 15.85 29.01 24.78
N LYS A 5 15.07 29.06 23.69
CA LYS A 5 14.20 27.95 23.28
C LYS A 5 15.11 26.84 22.78
N ASN A 6 15.31 25.78 23.56
CA ASN A 6 15.77 24.50 23.02
C ASN A 6 14.58 23.85 22.30
N GLN A 7 14.47 24.16 21.01
CA GLN A 7 13.66 23.45 20.02
C GLN A 7 14.62 22.65 19.15
N GLY A 8 14.56 21.34 19.30
CA GLY A 8 15.50 20.34 18.79
C GLY A 8 15.67 19.36 19.95
N ASP A 9 14.91 18.27 20.04
CA ASP A 9 14.89 17.18 19.07
C ASP A 9 13.50 16.55 19.00
N ALA A 10 12.78 16.74 17.89
CA ALA A 10 11.53 16.02 17.60
C ALA A 10 11.44 15.58 16.13
N GLN A 11 12.60 15.42 15.48
CA GLN A 11 12.71 15.02 14.09
C GLN A 11 13.76 13.91 13.99
N ASP A 12 13.37 12.68 14.35
CA ASP A 12 13.87 11.42 13.77
C ASP A 12 13.34 10.21 14.54
N LYS A 13 12.02 10.03 14.48
CA LYS A 13 11.45 8.69 14.42
C LYS A 13 10.43 8.73 13.31
N ALA A 14 10.90 8.56 12.08
CA ALA A 14 10.05 8.04 11.01
C ALA A 14 9.57 6.67 11.48
N ALA A 15 8.51 6.66 12.29
CA ALA A 15 7.89 5.47 12.80
C ALA A 15 7.51 4.65 11.59
N PHE A 16 7.99 3.41 11.54
CA PHE A 16 7.63 2.45 10.52
C PHE A 16 6.09 2.39 10.47
N LYS A 17 5.49 3.05 9.49
CA LYS A 17 4.03 3.04 9.34
C LYS A 17 3.68 1.62 8.90
N PRO A 18 2.95 0.85 9.73
CA PRO A 18 2.57 -0.49 9.33
C PRO A 18 1.76 -0.41 8.03
N ILE A 19 2.02 -1.35 7.12
CA ILE A 19 1.20 -1.49 5.91
C ILE A 19 -0.23 -1.80 6.38
N THR A 20 -1.16 -0.93 6.02
CA THR A 20 -2.57 -1.10 6.39
C THR A 20 -3.28 -2.02 5.41
N ASP A 21 -4.36 -2.67 5.86
CA ASP A 21 -5.21 -3.47 4.96
C ASP A 21 -5.77 -2.63 3.81
N GLU A 22 -6.04 -1.34 4.05
CA GLU A 22 -6.43 -0.38 3.01
C GLU A 22 -5.34 -0.23 1.93
N ALA A 23 -4.06 -0.18 2.32
CA ALA A 23 -2.96 -0.10 1.36
C ALA A 23 -2.88 -1.37 0.50
N ILE A 24 -3.08 -2.54 1.10
CA ILE A 24 -3.12 -3.83 0.40
C ILE A 24 -4.28 -3.84 -0.61
N LEU A 25 -5.47 -3.39 -0.22
CA LEU A 25 -6.64 -3.33 -1.10
C LEU A 25 -6.44 -2.35 -2.26
N LYS A 26 -5.87 -1.17 -2.00
CA LYS A 26 -5.59 -0.16 -3.04
C LYS A 26 -4.61 -0.68 -4.09
N VAL A 27 -3.50 -1.26 -3.64
CA VAL A 27 -2.50 -1.86 -4.54
C VAL A 27 -3.09 -3.01 -5.34
N THR A 28 -3.86 -3.89 -4.70
CA THR A 28 -4.54 -5.00 -5.39
C THR A 28 -5.45 -4.46 -6.51
N LYS A 29 -6.28 -3.47 -6.20
CA LYS A 29 -7.17 -2.81 -7.17
C LYS A 29 -6.38 -2.21 -8.34
N GLU A 30 -5.31 -1.48 -8.06
CA GLU A 30 -4.50 -0.82 -9.10
C GLU A 30 -3.86 -1.83 -10.06
N ILE A 31 -3.31 -2.94 -9.54
CA ILE A 31 -2.73 -4.00 -10.37
C ILE A 31 -3.78 -4.60 -11.31
N VAL A 32 -4.94 -4.98 -10.77
CA VAL A 32 -6.01 -5.64 -11.55
C VAL A 32 -6.59 -4.69 -12.59
N VAL A 33 -6.89 -3.44 -12.23
CA VAL A 33 -7.38 -2.43 -13.16
C VAL A 33 -6.36 -2.17 -14.27
N LYS A 34 -5.06 -2.11 -13.96
CA LYS A 34 -4.01 -1.93 -14.97
C LYS A 34 -3.99 -3.07 -15.98
N PHE A 35 -4.17 -4.32 -15.54
CA PHE A 35 -4.26 -5.45 -16.47
C PHE A 35 -5.47 -5.35 -17.40
N ILE A 36 -6.61 -4.85 -16.91
CA ILE A 36 -7.81 -4.62 -17.74
C ILE A 36 -7.56 -3.50 -18.74
N GLU A 37 -7.02 -2.36 -18.29
CA GLU A 37 -6.68 -1.22 -19.15
C GLU A 37 -5.71 -1.60 -20.27
N CYS A 38 -4.75 -2.47 -19.98
CA CYS A 38 -3.78 -2.96 -20.95
C CYS A 38 -4.31 -4.11 -21.83
N GLY A 39 -5.58 -4.52 -21.68
CA GLY A 39 -6.16 -5.64 -22.42
C GLY A 39 -5.52 -6.99 -22.11
N ARG A 40 -4.91 -7.13 -20.93
CA ARG A 40 -4.26 -8.36 -20.44
C ARG A 40 -5.17 -9.19 -19.53
N LEU A 41 -6.28 -8.61 -19.06
CA LEU A 41 -7.32 -9.26 -18.28
C LEU A 41 -8.69 -8.80 -18.78
N SER A 42 -9.62 -9.74 -18.93
CA SER A 42 -11.03 -9.41 -19.20
C SER A 42 -11.75 -9.07 -17.88
N PRO A 43 -12.67 -8.09 -17.87
CA PRO A 43 -13.53 -7.84 -16.72
C PRO A 43 -14.32 -9.07 -16.25
N ALA A 44 -14.60 -10.03 -17.14
CA ALA A 44 -15.31 -11.27 -16.79
C ALA A 44 -14.52 -12.18 -15.82
N ASN A 45 -13.19 -12.03 -15.76
CA ASN A 45 -12.32 -12.80 -14.87
C ASN A 45 -11.84 -11.96 -13.66
N PHE A 46 -12.47 -10.82 -13.41
CA PHE A 46 -12.06 -9.88 -12.36
C PHE A 46 -12.04 -10.53 -10.98
N ASP A 47 -13.11 -11.22 -10.57
CA ASP A 47 -13.26 -11.74 -9.21
C ASP A 47 -12.13 -12.71 -8.84
N GLU A 48 -11.90 -13.72 -9.68
CA GLU A 48 -10.85 -14.72 -9.48
C GLU A 48 -9.45 -14.06 -9.47
N THR A 49 -9.19 -13.17 -10.43
CA THR A 49 -7.87 -12.53 -10.56
C THR A 49 -7.60 -11.58 -9.39
N PHE A 50 -8.62 -10.86 -8.93
CA PHE A 50 -8.51 -9.96 -7.78
C PHE A 50 -8.19 -10.74 -6.51
N GLU A 51 -8.84 -11.88 -6.28
CA GLU A 51 -8.54 -12.76 -5.13
C GLU A 51 -7.10 -13.27 -5.17
N GLN A 52 -6.63 -13.72 -6.34
CA GLN A 52 -5.26 -14.21 -6.52
C GLN A 52 -4.21 -13.11 -6.25
N VAL A 53 -4.39 -11.92 -6.82
CA VAL A 53 -3.50 -10.77 -6.60
C VAL A 53 -3.54 -10.34 -5.13
N TYR A 54 -4.73 -10.25 -4.52
CA TYR A 54 -4.88 -9.89 -3.11
C TYR A 54 -4.09 -10.84 -2.21
N LYS A 55 -4.28 -12.15 -2.37
CA LYS A 55 -3.56 -13.16 -1.60
C LYS A 55 -2.05 -13.03 -1.76
N LYS A 56 -1.57 -12.75 -2.98
CA LYS A 56 -0.14 -12.60 -3.25
C LYS A 56 0.46 -11.34 -2.61
N VAL A 57 -0.24 -10.20 -2.67
CA VAL A 57 0.19 -8.96 -2.01
C VAL A 57 0.16 -9.15 -0.50
N LEU A 58 -0.92 -9.69 0.03
CA LEU A 58 -1.10 -9.96 1.46
C LEU A 58 0.02 -10.85 2.01
N SER A 59 0.32 -11.97 1.32
CA SER A 59 1.40 -12.87 1.74
C SER A 59 2.74 -12.15 1.71
N THR A 60 3.01 -11.34 0.69
CA THR A 60 4.30 -10.63 0.55
C THR A 60 4.50 -9.60 1.65
N VAL A 61 3.43 -8.91 2.06
CA VAL A 61 3.48 -7.88 3.12
C VAL A 61 3.60 -8.48 4.52
N ARG A 62 3.01 -9.66 4.74
CA ARG A 62 2.90 -10.29 6.06
C ARG A 62 3.90 -11.44 6.29
N SER A 63 4.79 -11.71 5.32
CA SER A 63 5.88 -12.70 5.44
C SER A 63 7.09 -12.14 6.18
#